data_AF-X1JC91-F1
#
_entry.id   AF-X1JC91-F1
#
_cell.length_a   1.000
_cell.length_b   1.000
_cell.length_c   1.000
_cell.angle_alpha   90.00
_cell.angle_beta   90.00
_cell.angle_gamma   90.00
#
_symmetry.space_group_name_H-M   'P 1'
#
loop_
_entity.id
_entity.type
_entity.pdbx_description
1 polymer ?
#
loop_
_entity_poly.entity_id
_entity_poly.type
_entity_poly.pdbx_seq_one_letter_code
_entity_poly.pdbx_strand_id
1 'polypeptide(L)'
;TQDKLKDKTPEFLLDRIIALNDQPAFLLYDPPGGDKDSRKVVLTQKDVRQIQLAKGAIRTGINLILKKAGVTPDDLEEILLAGAFGNYIKKSSAQRIGLLPNIPQERIRFIGNAASTGAKMALLSISVRQDADRIRHVTEHIELAALPEFMNEFTNTMTFP
;
A
#
# COMPACT_ATOMS: atom_id res chain seq x y z
N THR A 1 19.97 15.25 -8.70
CA THR A 1 19.98 16.29 -9.75
C THR A 1 19.68 15.64 -11.08
N GLN A 2 19.00 16.33 -12.00
CA GLN A 2 18.66 15.80 -13.34
C GLN A 2 19.90 15.25 -14.06
N ASP A 3 21.07 15.83 -13.85
CA ASP A 3 22.33 15.33 -14.42
C ASP A 3 22.70 13.90 -13.99
N LYS A 4 22.29 13.47 -12.78
CA LYS A 4 22.51 12.07 -12.32
C LYS A 4 21.52 11.08 -12.96
N LEU A 5 20.47 11.56 -13.63
CA LEU A 5 19.38 10.76 -14.18
C LEU A 5 19.40 10.66 -15.70
N LYS A 6 20.18 11.52 -16.40
CA LYS A 6 20.24 11.62 -17.87
C LYS A 6 20.52 10.29 -18.56
N ASP A 7 21.43 9.49 -18.02
CA ASP A 7 21.82 8.21 -18.65
C ASP A 7 20.89 7.03 -18.30
N LYS A 8 19.93 7.24 -17.37
CA LYS A 8 19.07 6.17 -16.82
C LYS A 8 17.59 6.38 -17.09
N THR A 9 17.21 7.55 -17.59
CA THR A 9 15.81 7.98 -17.68
C THR A 9 15.55 8.57 -19.06
N PRO A 10 14.50 8.11 -19.78
CA PRO A 10 14.09 8.73 -21.03
C PRO A 10 13.86 10.25 -20.90
N GLU A 11 14.25 10.98 -21.95
CA GLU A 11 14.23 12.45 -21.97
C GLU A 11 12.84 13.04 -21.66
N PHE A 12 11.78 12.46 -22.21
CA PHE A 12 10.40 12.90 -21.96
C PHE A 12 9.95 12.83 -20.48
N LEU A 13 10.64 12.06 -19.64
CA LEU A 13 10.40 12.02 -18.19
C LEU A 13 11.25 13.06 -17.45
N LEU A 14 12.45 13.37 -17.96
CA LEU A 14 13.33 14.40 -17.38
C LEU A 14 12.69 15.79 -17.50
N ASP A 15 12.04 16.06 -18.63
CA ASP A 15 11.29 17.30 -18.90
C ASP A 15 10.12 17.53 -17.94
N ARG A 16 9.66 16.46 -17.28
CA ARG A 16 8.58 16.51 -16.29
C ARG A 16 9.08 16.77 -14.88
N ILE A 17 10.39 16.81 -14.65
CA ILE A 17 10.95 17.20 -13.35
C ILE A 17 11.00 18.73 -13.29
N ILE A 18 10.20 19.29 -12.39
CA ILE A 18 10.06 20.74 -12.19
C ILE A 18 10.46 21.13 -10.77
N ALA A 19 10.76 22.41 -10.56
CA ALA A 19 10.91 22.98 -9.22
C ALA A 19 9.55 23.53 -8.74
N LEU A 20 9.12 23.11 -7.55
CA LEU A 20 7.94 23.64 -6.86
C LEU A 20 8.35 24.02 -5.44
N ASN A 21 8.27 25.31 -5.10
CA ASN A 21 8.75 25.86 -3.82
C ASN A 21 10.19 25.43 -3.49
N ASP A 22 11.09 25.58 -4.47
CA ASP A 22 12.51 25.20 -4.39
C ASP A 22 12.76 23.70 -4.12
N GLN A 23 11.75 22.85 -4.30
CA GLN A 23 11.85 21.39 -4.16
C GLN A 23 11.54 20.68 -5.48
N PRO A 24 12.22 19.57 -5.80
CA PRO A 24 11.90 18.78 -6.99
C PRO A 24 10.51 18.14 -6.92
N ALA A 25 9.71 18.32 -7.96
CA ALA A 25 8.42 17.66 -8.15
C ALA A 25 8.33 17.05 -9.55
N PHE A 26 7.46 16.07 -9.73
CA PHE A 26 7.21 15.43 -11.02
C PHE A 26 5.84 15.86 -11.57
N LEU A 27 5.82 16.45 -12.76
CA LEU A 27 4.63 16.92 -13.46
C LEU A 27 3.91 15.76 -14.14
N LEU A 28 2.80 15.33 -13.54
CA LEU A 28 1.96 14.26 -14.08
C LEU A 28 1.08 14.78 -15.21
N TYR A 29 0.47 15.95 -15.01
CA TYR A 29 -0.45 16.54 -15.97
C TYR A 29 -0.31 18.06 -16.00
N ASP A 30 -0.17 18.59 -17.21
CA ASP A 30 -0.22 20.02 -17.51
C ASP A 30 -1.40 20.28 -18.46
N PRO A 31 -2.44 21.01 -18.03
CA PRO A 31 -3.61 21.26 -18.86
C PRO A 31 -3.26 22.09 -20.11
N PRO A 32 -3.80 21.72 -21.29
CA PRO A 32 -3.58 22.48 -22.51
C PRO A 32 -4.22 23.88 -22.41
N GLY A 33 -3.56 24.90 -22.97
CA GLY A 33 -4.09 26.26 -23.07
C GLY A 33 -3.66 27.24 -21.98
N GLY A 34 -2.87 26.80 -20.98
CA GLY A 34 -2.28 27.70 -19.98
C GLY A 34 -3.31 28.43 -19.10
N ASP A 35 -4.53 27.89 -19.06
CA ASP A 35 -5.62 28.49 -18.31
C ASP A 35 -5.27 28.50 -16.82
N LYS A 36 -5.24 29.69 -16.22
CA LYS A 36 -4.75 29.90 -14.85
C LYS A 36 -5.61 29.18 -13.81
N ASP A 37 -6.85 28.85 -14.17
CA ASP A 37 -7.79 28.13 -13.31
C ASP A 37 -7.64 26.60 -13.40
N SER A 38 -6.94 26.10 -14.43
CA SER A 38 -6.67 24.67 -14.59
C SER A 38 -5.43 24.27 -13.79
N ARG A 39 -5.63 23.55 -12.68
CA ARG A 39 -4.54 23.13 -11.79
C ARG A 39 -3.71 22.00 -12.38
N LYS A 40 -2.40 22.22 -12.49
CA LYS A 40 -1.40 21.18 -12.76
C LYS A 40 -1.50 20.07 -11.72
N VAL A 41 -1.30 18.82 -12.15
CA VAL A 41 -1.18 17.67 -11.24
C VAL A 41 0.29 17.33 -11.10
N VAL A 42 0.80 17.38 -9.88
CA VAL A 42 2.21 17.17 -9.56
C VAL A 42 2.33 16.12 -8.46
N LEU A 43 3.41 15.34 -8.52
CA LEU A 43 3.83 14.43 -7.46
C LEU A 43 5.03 15.05 -6.75
N THR A 44 4.89 15.34 -5.46
CA THR A 44 5.93 16.00 -4.65
C THR A 44 6.77 14.98 -3.88
N GLN A 45 7.93 15.42 -3.37
CA GLN A 45 8.71 14.61 -2.42
C GLN A 45 7.90 14.22 -1.17
N LYS A 46 7.01 15.12 -0.72
CA LYS A 46 6.13 14.84 0.43
C LYS A 46 5.17 13.71 0.11
N ASP A 47 4.60 13.67 -1.09
CA ASP A 47 3.69 12.60 -1.51
C ASP A 47 4.43 11.25 -1.57
N VAL A 48 5.63 11.24 -2.16
CA VAL A 48 6.50 10.06 -2.18
C VAL A 48 6.78 9.58 -0.75
N ARG A 49 7.08 10.51 0.17
CA ARG A 49 7.32 10.20 1.58
C ARG A 49 6.08 9.62 2.26
N GLN A 50 4.89 10.13 1.98
CA GLN A 50 3.64 9.57 2.55
C GLN A 50 3.39 8.14 2.06
N ILE A 51 3.65 7.86 0.78
CA ILE A 51 3.55 6.49 0.25
C ILE A 51 4.56 5.56 0.94
N GLN A 52 5.81 5.99 1.13
CA GLN A 52 6.83 5.21 1.84
C GLN A 52 6.41 4.87 3.28
N LEU A 53 5.87 5.85 4.01
CA LEU A 53 5.37 5.65 5.37
C LEU A 53 4.19 4.66 5.39
N ALA A 54 3.19 4.86 4.53
CA ALA A 54 2.01 4.01 4.48
C ALA A 54 2.35 2.56 4.10
N LYS A 55 3.14 2.37 3.03
CA LYS A 55 3.50 1.03 2.58
C LYS A 55 4.47 0.34 3.54
N GLY A 56 5.36 1.08 4.18
CA GLY A 56 6.28 0.56 5.20
C GLY A 56 5.50 0.06 6.43
N ALA A 57 4.51 0.82 6.88
CA ALA A 57 3.67 0.42 8.03
C ALA A 57 2.91 -0.88 7.75
N ILE A 58 2.26 -0.99 6.58
CA ILE A 58 1.54 -2.20 6.19
C ILE A 58 2.48 -3.39 6.06
N ARG A 59 3.62 -3.22 5.38
CA ARG A 59 4.62 -4.27 5.22
C ARG A 59 5.17 -4.75 6.56
N THR A 60 5.48 -3.81 7.46
CA THR A 60 5.96 -4.12 8.82
C THR A 60 4.97 -4.98 9.57
N GLY A 61 3.68 -4.61 9.53
CA GLY A 61 2.65 -5.40 10.19
C GLY A 61 2.54 -6.81 9.63
N ILE A 62 2.58 -6.97 8.30
CA ILE A 62 2.60 -8.29 7.66
C ILE A 62 3.80 -9.10 8.15
N ASN A 63 5.02 -8.55 8.08
CA ASN A 63 6.23 -9.28 8.42
C ASN A 63 6.27 -9.69 9.90
N LEU A 64 5.85 -8.82 10.82
CA LEU A 64 5.82 -9.13 12.26
C LEU A 64 4.74 -10.16 12.61
N ILE A 65 3.57 -10.11 11.96
CA ILE A 65 2.52 -11.12 12.16
C ILE A 65 2.98 -12.49 11.66
N LEU A 66 3.58 -12.55 10.45
CA LEU A 66 4.14 -13.80 9.92
C LEU A 66 5.22 -14.37 10.85
N LYS A 67 6.14 -13.51 11.32
CA LYS A 67 7.17 -13.89 12.29
C LYS A 67 6.57 -14.46 13.59
N LYS A 68 5.55 -13.80 14.16
CA LYS A 68 4.88 -14.28 15.38
C LYS A 68 4.13 -15.59 15.16
N ALA A 69 3.55 -15.79 13.98
CA ALA A 69 2.88 -17.02 13.59
C ALA A 69 3.86 -18.16 13.21
N GLY A 70 5.16 -17.88 13.11
CA GLY A 70 6.16 -18.87 12.73
C GLY A 70 6.06 -19.34 11.28
N VAL A 71 5.48 -18.52 10.40
CA VAL A 71 5.29 -18.82 8.97
C VAL A 71 6.01 -17.80 8.09
N THR A 72 6.30 -18.20 6.87
CA THR A 72 6.89 -17.36 5.83
C THR A 72 5.83 -16.92 4.82
N PRO A 73 6.13 -15.94 3.95
CA PRO A 73 5.19 -15.56 2.89
C PRO A 73 4.83 -16.71 1.94
N ASP A 74 5.72 -17.69 1.73
CA ASP A 74 5.49 -18.81 0.81
C ASP A 74 4.46 -19.82 1.36
N ASP A 75 4.32 -19.86 2.69
CA ASP A 75 3.33 -20.67 3.41
C ASP A 75 1.91 -20.10 3.26
N LEU A 76 1.76 -18.88 2.75
CA LEU A 76 0.45 -18.27 2.53
C LEU A 76 -0.25 -18.90 1.31
N GLU A 77 -1.41 -19.48 1.56
CA GLU A 77 -2.31 -19.98 0.51
C GLU A 77 -2.93 -18.82 -0.30
N GLU A 78 -3.39 -17.77 0.39
CA GLU A 78 -4.05 -16.62 -0.23
C GLU A 78 -3.87 -15.34 0.61
N ILE A 79 -3.80 -14.19 -0.07
CA ILE A 79 -3.91 -12.84 0.48
C ILE A 79 -5.21 -12.22 -0.01
N LEU A 80 -6.13 -11.96 0.92
CA LEU A 80 -7.40 -11.28 0.65
C LEU A 80 -7.27 -9.78 0.88
N LEU A 81 -7.34 -9.01 -0.20
CA LEU A 81 -7.32 -7.54 -0.16
C LEU A 81 -8.75 -7.02 -0.06
N ALA A 82 -9.07 -6.41 1.08
CA ALA A 82 -10.36 -5.76 1.33
C ALA A 82 -10.25 -4.23 1.32
N GLY A 83 -11.40 -3.57 1.18
CA GLY A 83 -11.53 -2.11 1.26
C GLY A 83 -11.49 -1.43 -0.11
N ALA A 84 -11.95 -0.18 -0.16
CA ALA A 84 -12.06 0.58 -1.41
C ALA A 84 -10.71 0.77 -2.12
N PHE A 85 -9.62 0.75 -1.36
CA PHE A 85 -8.25 0.88 -1.86
C PHE A 85 -7.85 -0.29 -2.78
N GLY A 86 -8.27 -1.52 -2.47
CA GLY A 86 -7.85 -2.69 -3.24
C GLY A 86 -8.52 -2.83 -4.62
N ASN A 87 -9.66 -2.14 -4.87
CA ASN A 87 -10.41 -2.24 -6.13
C ASN A 87 -9.57 -1.84 -7.36
N TYR A 88 -8.60 -0.95 -7.15
CA TYR A 88 -7.87 -0.29 -8.24
C TYR A 88 -6.36 -0.55 -8.20
N ILE A 89 -5.87 -1.29 -7.21
CA ILE A 89 -4.44 -1.56 -7.08
C ILE A 89 -4.04 -2.75 -7.92
N LYS A 90 -3.13 -2.49 -8.86
CA LYS A 90 -2.44 -3.56 -9.59
C LYS A 90 -1.56 -4.34 -8.61
N LYS A 91 -1.78 -5.64 -8.49
CA LYS A 91 -1.02 -6.57 -7.63
C LYS A 91 0.49 -6.41 -7.86
N SER A 92 0.91 -6.39 -9.12
CA SER A 92 2.30 -6.17 -9.52
C SER A 92 2.88 -4.84 -9.03
N SER A 93 2.09 -3.76 -9.04
CA SER A 93 2.54 -2.47 -8.51
C SER A 93 2.66 -2.49 -6.99
N ALA A 94 1.72 -3.12 -6.28
CA ALA A 94 1.80 -3.26 -4.82
C ALA A 94 3.04 -4.04 -4.39
N GLN A 95 3.35 -5.14 -5.09
CA GLN A 95 4.56 -5.91 -4.85
C GLN A 95 5.82 -5.11 -5.20
N ARG A 96 5.84 -4.43 -6.35
CA ARG A 96 6.99 -3.63 -6.81
C ARG A 96 7.37 -2.52 -5.83
N ILE A 97 6.39 -1.85 -5.21
CA ILE A 97 6.70 -0.81 -4.20
C ILE A 97 7.03 -1.39 -2.82
N GLY A 98 6.94 -2.71 -2.65
CA GLY A 98 7.18 -3.41 -1.39
C GLY A 98 6.00 -3.42 -0.41
N LEU A 99 4.79 -3.07 -0.84
CA LEU A 99 3.59 -3.10 0.00
C LEU A 99 3.17 -4.53 0.37
N LEU A 100 3.16 -5.44 -0.62
CA LEU A 100 2.75 -6.83 -0.45
C LEU A 100 3.92 -7.79 -0.68
N PRO A 101 3.99 -8.94 0.02
CA PRO A 101 5.04 -9.94 -0.19
C PRO A 101 5.10 -10.42 -1.63
N ASN A 102 6.31 -10.81 -2.04
CA ASN A 102 6.56 -11.32 -3.37
C ASN A 102 6.11 -12.78 -3.46
N ILE A 103 4.80 -12.98 -3.57
CA ILE A 103 4.16 -14.28 -3.78
C ILE A 103 3.49 -14.31 -5.16
N PRO A 104 3.11 -15.49 -5.69
CA PRO A 104 2.36 -15.58 -6.94
C PRO A 104 1.09 -14.71 -6.92
N GLN A 105 0.85 -13.91 -7.97
CA GLN A 105 -0.24 -12.91 -7.99
C GLN A 105 -1.64 -13.54 -7.95
N GLU A 106 -1.73 -14.78 -8.38
CA GLU A 106 -2.88 -15.68 -8.39
C GLU A 106 -3.32 -16.03 -6.97
N ARG A 107 -2.40 -15.96 -5.99
CA ARG A 107 -2.72 -16.05 -4.55
C ARG A 107 -3.16 -14.73 -3.94
N ILE A 108 -3.25 -13.63 -4.70
CA ILE A 108 -3.70 -12.34 -4.18
C ILE A 108 -5.07 -12.05 -4.77
N ARG A 109 -6.13 -11.98 -3.95
CA ARG A 109 -7.50 -11.75 -4.42
C ARG A 109 -8.10 -10.50 -3.79
N PHE A 110 -8.70 -9.67 -4.62
CA PHE A 110 -9.48 -8.54 -4.16
C PHE A 110 -10.92 -8.98 -3.86
N ILE A 111 -11.42 -8.66 -2.66
CA ILE A 111 -12.73 -9.12 -2.18
C ILE A 111 -13.75 -8.00 -1.93
N GLY A 112 -13.44 -6.77 -2.33
CA GLY A 112 -14.35 -5.65 -2.15
C GLY A 112 -14.35 -5.09 -0.73
N ASN A 113 -15.43 -4.40 -0.40
CA ASN A 113 -15.65 -3.91 0.96
C ASN A 113 -16.17 -5.05 1.85
N ALA A 114 -15.25 -5.84 2.40
CA ALA A 114 -15.57 -6.97 3.26
C ALA A 114 -16.40 -6.56 4.50
N ALA A 115 -16.17 -5.36 5.05
CA ALA A 115 -16.94 -4.85 6.18
C ALA A 115 -18.43 -4.61 5.81
N SER A 116 -18.69 -3.95 4.68
CA SER A 116 -20.06 -3.72 4.20
C SER A 116 -20.77 -5.02 3.83
N THR A 117 -20.06 -5.92 3.13
CA THR A 117 -20.61 -7.24 2.77
C THR A 117 -20.92 -8.05 4.04
N GLY A 118 -19.98 -8.12 4.98
CA GLY A 118 -20.17 -8.82 6.26
C GLY A 118 -21.33 -8.24 7.09
N ALA A 119 -21.48 -6.92 7.12
CA ALA A 119 -22.61 -6.27 7.80
C ALA A 119 -23.97 -6.67 7.19
N LYS A 120 -24.07 -6.73 5.86
CA LYS A 120 -25.29 -7.19 5.17
C LYS A 120 -25.57 -8.67 5.48
N MET A 121 -24.55 -9.52 5.42
CA MET A 121 -24.70 -10.95 5.73
C MET A 121 -25.15 -11.16 7.18
N ALA A 122 -24.53 -10.45 8.13
CA ALA A 122 -24.89 -10.48 9.54
C ALA A 122 -26.28 -9.90 9.80
N LEU A 123 -26.74 -8.89 9.05
CA LEU A 123 -28.11 -8.37 9.19
C LEU A 123 -29.15 -9.42 8.79
N LEU A 124 -28.89 -10.13 7.70
CA LEU A 124 -29.84 -11.07 7.08
C LEU A 124 -29.80 -12.50 7.66
N SER A 125 -28.75 -12.87 8.40
CA SER A 125 -28.58 -14.23 8.91
C SER A 125 -28.12 -14.29 10.37
N ILE A 126 -28.89 -15.01 11.19
CA ILE A 126 -28.52 -15.32 12.58
C ILE A 126 -27.27 -16.21 12.64
N SER A 127 -27.14 -17.20 11.76
CA SER A 127 -25.97 -18.08 11.75
C SER A 127 -24.68 -17.31 11.45
N VAL A 128 -24.73 -16.35 10.51
CA VAL A 128 -23.57 -15.49 10.23
C VAL A 128 -23.22 -14.59 11.43
N ARG A 129 -24.21 -14.12 12.20
CA ARG A 129 -23.95 -13.39 13.45
C ARG A 129 -23.24 -14.27 14.48
N GLN A 130 -23.64 -15.53 14.61
CA GLN A 130 -23.00 -16.50 15.50
C GLN A 130 -21.57 -16.81 15.03
N ASP A 131 -21.35 -16.96 13.72
CA ASP A 131 -20.01 -17.15 13.16
C ASP A 131 -19.11 -15.94 13.41
N ALA A 132 -19.61 -14.72 13.24
CA ALA A 132 -18.87 -13.50 13.55
C ALA A 132 -18.47 -13.43 15.03
N ASP A 133 -19.38 -13.82 15.94
CA ASP A 133 -19.06 -13.89 17.37
C ASP A 133 -18.03 -14.99 17.67
N ARG A 134 -18.11 -16.15 17.01
CA ARG A 134 -17.08 -17.20 17.13
C ARG A 134 -15.70 -16.71 16.64
N ILE A 135 -15.65 -16.02 15.50
CA ILE A 135 -14.40 -15.46 14.95
C ILE A 135 -13.79 -14.46 15.94
N ARG A 136 -14.61 -13.60 16.54
CA ARG A 136 -14.18 -12.67 17.58
C ARG A 136 -13.48 -13.39 18.73
N HIS A 137 -14.00 -14.52 19.20
CA HIS A 137 -13.42 -15.26 20.33
C HIS A 137 -12.07 -15.92 20.01
N VAL A 138 -11.76 -16.18 18.74
CA VAL A 138 -10.49 -16.79 18.32
C VAL A 138 -9.50 -15.78 17.72
N THR A 139 -9.88 -14.50 17.62
CA THR A 139 -9.01 -13.44 17.08
C THR A 139 -8.16 -12.85 18.20
N GLU A 140 -6.84 -12.93 18.05
CA GLU A 140 -5.89 -12.27 18.96
C GLU A 140 -5.51 -10.89 18.42
N HIS A 141 -5.61 -9.86 19.26
CA HIS A 141 -5.08 -8.53 18.96
C HIS A 141 -3.61 -8.43 19.36
N ILE A 142 -2.77 -8.02 18.40
CA ILE A 142 -1.33 -7.85 18.61
C ILE A 142 -0.99 -6.37 18.49
N GLU A 143 -0.51 -5.77 19.57
CA GLU A 143 -0.03 -4.39 19.56
C GLU A 143 1.36 -4.32 18.91
N LEU A 144 1.38 -4.22 17.58
CA LEU A 144 2.62 -4.27 16.79
C LEU A 144 3.59 -3.15 17.15
N ALA A 145 3.10 -1.94 17.44
CA ALA A 145 3.93 -0.78 17.76
C ALA A 145 4.68 -0.90 19.09
N ALA A 146 4.23 -1.79 19.99
CA ALA A 146 4.90 -2.08 21.26
C ALA A 146 5.99 -3.16 21.13
N LEU A 147 6.10 -3.82 19.97
CA LEU A 147 7.12 -4.84 19.75
C LEU A 147 8.51 -4.18 19.62
N PRO A 148 9.54 -4.71 20.31
CA PRO A 148 10.90 -4.17 20.24
C PRO A 148 11.45 -4.07 18.81
N GLU A 149 11.05 -4.99 17.92
CA GLU A 149 11.52 -5.04 16.54
C GLU A 149 10.81 -4.05 15.61
N PHE A 150 9.69 -3.45 16.04
CA PHE A 150 8.83 -2.66 15.17
C PHE A 150 9.56 -1.52 14.47
N MET A 151 10.34 -0.72 15.21
CA MET A 151 11.04 0.43 14.65
C MET A 151 12.10 0.04 13.63
N ASN A 152 12.80 -1.07 13.87
CA ASN A 152 13.81 -1.59 12.94
C ASN A 152 13.13 -2.10 11.67
N GLU A 153 12.08 -2.91 11.80
CA GLU A 153 11.34 -3.44 10.66
C GLU A 153 10.66 -2.32 9.85
N PHE A 154 10.07 -1.34 10.52
CA PHE A 154 9.48 -0.16 9.89
C PHE A 154 10.49 0.66 9.11
N THR A 155 11.68 0.88 9.67
CA THR A 155 12.75 1.60 8.98
C THR A 155 13.21 0.84 7.73
N ASN A 156 13.39 -0.48 7.84
CA ASN A 156 13.83 -1.33 6.73
C ASN A 156 12.80 -1.41 5.60
N THR A 157 11.52 -1.41 5.94
CA THR A 157 10.43 -1.58 4.98
C THR A 157 9.93 -0.26 4.39
N MET A 158 10.43 0.88 4.87
CA MET A 158 10.00 2.21 4.41
C MET A 158 10.56 2.58 3.04
N THR A 159 11.81 2.23 2.75
CA THR A 159 12.45 2.49 1.45
C THR A 159 11.85 1.62 0.36
N PHE A 160 11.71 2.13 -0.87
CA PHE A 160 11.31 1.27 -1.99
C PHE A 160 12.37 0.18 -2.20
N PRO A 161 11.96 -1.08 -2.47
CA PRO A 161 12.88 -2.18 -2.76
C PRO A 161 13.75 -1.91 -4.00
#